data_AF-A0AAD1S354-F1
#
_entry.id   AF-A0AAD1S354-F1
#
_cell.length_a   1.000
_cell.length_b   1.000
_cell.length_c   1.000
_cell.angle_alpha   90.00
_cell.angle_beta   90.00
_cell.angle_gamma   90.00
#
_symmetry.space_group_name_H-M   'P 1'
#
loop_
_entity.id
_entity.type
_entity.pdbx_description
1 polymer ?
#
loop_
_entity_poly.entity_id
_entity_poly.type
_entity_poly.pdbx_seq_one_letter_code
_entity_poly.pdbx_strand_id
1 'polypeptide(L)'
;MEHERENIITSGNLFIDVFLGILGKTNATPEVCTKYLKKVLHAIFFLGHINKPQILPEDFIPDCLQRNLRKRCPQIFEQCKTHLPRQTPYSILLEFMAENDNVKDPQNFISQLANVNSSLWKKDRTIGSHPVANDFAFTASIIAYSCYKDATTNRILKIAYGSSMSCKGKVPRLIMIRISALYKWDKAISYAVCRHRNSPAIMFPNQVQCKTFSFEAQKCNFKRIPSCTDCEKLFKNEQPDPLSITDKKICLYGSLAETESVSNLLMCCPDLRNTTVSEQFDNQNPMNREEIEHIFTTQYQQQLISELRSLLNSRDFTVPEGEWLFYNPV
;
A
#
# COMPACT_ATOMS: atom_id res chain seq x y z
N MET A 1 -8.99 -2.58 -24.00
CA MET A 1 -9.27 -1.28 -23.35
C MET A 1 -10.59 -1.32 -22.61
N GLU A 2 -11.72 -1.63 -23.27
CA GLU A 2 -13.04 -1.68 -22.59
C GLU A 2 -13.09 -2.73 -21.46
N HIS A 3 -12.65 -3.96 -21.72
CA HIS A 3 -12.58 -4.99 -20.68
C HIS A 3 -11.70 -4.61 -19.48
N GLU A 4 -10.66 -3.79 -19.67
CA GLU A 4 -9.84 -3.31 -18.56
C GLU A 4 -10.56 -2.23 -17.75
N ARG A 5 -11.30 -1.34 -18.43
CA ARG A 5 -12.17 -0.33 -17.81
C ARG A 5 -13.26 -0.99 -16.96
N GLU A 6 -14.00 -1.94 -17.53
CA GLU A 6 -15.04 -2.70 -16.84
C GLU A 6 -14.49 -3.42 -15.61
N ASN A 7 -13.33 -4.06 -15.71
CA ASN A 7 -12.69 -4.73 -14.58
C ASN A 7 -12.36 -3.76 -13.43
N ILE A 8 -11.88 -2.55 -13.75
CA ILE A 8 -11.60 -1.52 -12.73
C ILE A 8 -12.90 -1.04 -12.08
N ILE A 9 -13.95 -0.81 -12.87
CA ILE A 9 -15.28 -0.41 -12.38
C ILE A 9 -15.85 -1.46 -11.44
N THR A 10 -15.86 -2.73 -11.85
CA THR A 10 -16.33 -3.85 -11.05
C THR A 10 -15.51 -4.01 -9.78
N SER A 11 -14.17 -3.91 -9.88
CA SER A 11 -13.28 -3.93 -8.71
C SER A 11 -13.57 -2.80 -7.73
N GLY A 12 -13.82 -1.59 -8.22
CA GLY A 12 -14.12 -0.41 -7.41
C GLY A 12 -15.45 -0.54 -6.69
N ASN A 13 -16.52 -0.86 -7.42
CA ASN A 13 -17.85 -1.13 -6.84
C ASN A 13 -17.76 -2.18 -5.73
N LEU A 14 -17.14 -3.33 -6.02
CA LEU A 14 -17.04 -4.42 -5.08
C LEU A 14 -16.21 -4.06 -3.84
N PHE A 15 -15.12 -3.30 -4.03
CA PHE A 15 -14.33 -2.81 -2.91
C PHE A 15 -15.14 -1.89 -2.01
N ILE A 16 -15.91 -0.95 -2.58
CA ILE A 16 -16.78 -0.04 -1.83
C ILE A 16 -17.83 -0.82 -1.05
N ASP A 17 -18.52 -1.79 -1.68
CA ASP A 17 -19.53 -2.63 -1.04
C ASP A 17 -18.95 -3.40 0.15
N VAL A 18 -17.82 -4.08 -0.04
CA VAL A 18 -17.15 -4.84 1.02
C VAL A 18 -16.70 -3.91 2.14
N PHE A 19 -16.13 -2.75 1.80
CA PHE A 19 -15.67 -1.79 2.79
C PHE A 19 -16.82 -1.22 3.62
N LEU A 20 -17.95 -0.86 3.00
CA LEU A 20 -19.17 -0.46 3.71
C LEU A 20 -19.67 -1.56 4.65
N GLY A 21 -19.60 -2.82 4.22
CA GLY A 21 -19.92 -3.98 5.06
C GLY A 21 -19.01 -4.12 6.28
N ILE A 22 -17.72 -3.78 6.16
CA ILE A 22 -16.77 -3.74 7.28
C ILE A 22 -17.12 -2.57 8.22
N LEU A 23 -17.37 -1.38 7.67
CA LEU A 23 -17.78 -0.21 8.45
C LEU A 23 -19.09 -0.43 9.23
N GLY A 24 -20.02 -1.23 8.69
CA GLY A 24 -21.27 -1.55 9.37
C GLY A 24 -21.13 -2.55 10.53
N LYS A 25 -19.98 -3.23 10.66
CA LYS A 25 -19.73 -4.26 11.68
C LYS A 25 -18.69 -3.88 12.72
N THR A 26 -17.97 -2.77 12.51
CA THR A 26 -16.95 -2.30 13.44
C THR A 26 -17.58 -1.62 14.65
N ASN A 27 -16.79 -1.49 15.73
CA ASN A 27 -17.12 -0.67 16.89
C ASN A 27 -16.57 0.76 16.80
N ALA A 28 -15.94 1.13 15.66
CA ALA A 28 -15.43 2.48 15.46
C ALA A 28 -16.54 3.53 15.43
N THR A 29 -16.22 4.78 15.81
CA THR A 29 -17.21 5.85 15.82
C THR A 29 -17.67 6.22 14.40
N PRO A 30 -18.86 6.82 14.23
CA PRO A 30 -19.33 7.28 12.93
C PRO A 30 -18.36 8.25 12.23
N GLU A 31 -17.66 9.09 12.99
CA GLU A 31 -16.65 10.03 12.46
C GLU A 31 -15.45 9.28 11.88
N VAL A 32 -14.94 8.26 12.60
CA VAL A 32 -13.85 7.40 12.11
C VAL A 32 -14.29 6.66 10.85
N CYS A 33 -15.48 6.06 10.86
CA CYS A 33 -16.02 5.36 9.70
C CYS A 33 -16.15 6.30 8.49
N THR A 34 -16.68 7.50 8.69
CA THR A 34 -16.86 8.52 7.64
C THR A 34 -15.51 8.96 7.08
N LYS A 35 -14.52 9.21 7.95
CA LYS A 35 -13.15 9.58 7.55
C LYS A 35 -12.53 8.53 6.64
N TYR A 36 -12.62 7.26 7.00
CA TYR A 36 -12.03 6.17 6.22
C TYR A 36 -12.79 5.88 4.93
N LEU A 37 -14.14 5.96 4.94
CA LEU A 37 -14.95 5.87 3.72
C LEU A 37 -14.53 6.94 2.70
N LYS A 38 -14.41 8.20 3.16
CA LYS A 38 -13.92 9.32 2.36
C LYS A 38 -12.55 9.04 1.75
N LYS A 39 -11.59 8.51 2.53
CA LYS A 39 -10.25 8.13 2.03
C LYS A 39 -10.33 7.06 0.94
N VAL A 40 -11.11 5.99 1.16
CA VAL A 40 -11.26 4.88 0.19
C VAL A 40 -11.89 5.38 -1.11
N LEU A 41 -12.99 6.12 -1.02
CA LEU A 41 -13.68 6.67 -2.19
C LEU A 41 -12.76 7.59 -3.00
N HIS A 42 -12.06 8.52 -2.33
CA HIS A 42 -11.13 9.40 -3.01
C HIS A 42 -10.01 8.63 -3.73
N ALA A 43 -9.44 7.60 -3.09
CA ALA A 43 -8.39 6.79 -3.70
C ALA A 43 -8.89 6.00 -4.92
N ILE A 44 -10.10 5.42 -4.86
CA ILE A 44 -10.73 4.71 -5.99
C ILE A 44 -11.02 5.69 -7.14
N PHE A 45 -11.64 6.83 -6.85
CA PHE A 45 -11.98 7.83 -7.85
C PHE A 45 -10.75 8.44 -8.51
N PHE A 46 -9.70 8.72 -7.73
CA PHE A 46 -8.41 9.15 -8.26
C PHE A 46 -7.84 8.12 -9.23
N LEU A 47 -7.79 6.83 -8.84
CA LEU A 47 -7.28 5.76 -9.69
C LEU A 47 -8.12 5.55 -10.95
N GLY A 48 -9.43 5.76 -10.88
CA GLY A 48 -10.31 5.79 -12.05
C GLY A 48 -10.07 6.99 -12.96
N HIS A 49 -9.86 8.17 -12.38
CA HIS A 49 -9.61 9.39 -13.14
C HIS A 49 -8.27 9.35 -13.89
N ILE A 50 -7.20 8.79 -13.30
CA ILE A 50 -5.92 8.63 -13.99
C ILE A 50 -5.86 7.39 -14.91
N ASN A 51 -6.96 6.64 -15.04
CA ASN A 51 -7.06 5.52 -15.97
C ASN A 51 -7.16 6.00 -17.43
N LYS A 52 -6.81 5.14 -18.39
CA LYS A 52 -7.05 5.41 -19.82
C LYS A 52 -7.80 4.24 -20.47
N PRO A 53 -9.07 4.43 -20.88
CA PRO A 53 -9.90 5.65 -20.76
C PRO A 53 -10.24 6.01 -19.30
N GLN A 54 -10.52 7.30 -19.05
CA GLN A 54 -10.89 7.76 -17.70
C GLN A 54 -12.20 7.13 -17.23
N ILE A 55 -12.32 6.89 -15.93
CA ILE A 55 -13.51 6.36 -15.27
C ILE A 55 -14.03 7.43 -14.32
N LEU A 56 -15.32 7.74 -14.41
CA LEU A 56 -15.96 8.74 -13.58
C LEU A 56 -16.37 8.14 -12.23
N PRO A 57 -16.42 8.94 -11.15
CA PRO A 57 -16.96 8.50 -9.86
C PRO A 57 -18.34 7.80 -9.95
N GLU A 58 -19.18 8.29 -10.86
CA GLU A 58 -20.51 7.77 -11.21
C GLU A 58 -20.47 6.29 -11.61
N ASP A 59 -19.42 5.90 -12.34
CA ASP A 59 -19.28 4.52 -12.84
C ASP A 59 -19.07 3.52 -11.69
N PHE A 60 -18.52 3.98 -10.56
CA PHE A 60 -18.15 3.13 -9.43
C PHE A 60 -19.26 2.92 -8.39
N ILE A 61 -20.37 3.65 -8.47
CA ILE A 61 -21.36 3.70 -7.38
C ILE A 61 -22.79 3.72 -7.93
N PRO A 62 -23.71 2.89 -7.41
CA PRO A 62 -25.13 2.97 -7.77
C PRO A 62 -25.79 4.32 -7.44
N ASP A 63 -26.74 4.77 -8.27
CA ASP A 63 -27.43 6.07 -8.16
C ASP A 63 -28.00 6.40 -6.77
N CYS A 64 -28.50 5.39 -6.05
CA CYS A 64 -29.06 5.59 -4.71
C CYS A 64 -27.98 5.99 -3.69
N LEU A 65 -26.80 5.34 -3.74
CA LEU A 65 -25.67 5.66 -2.88
C LEU A 65 -25.01 6.97 -3.32
N GLN A 66 -24.93 7.22 -4.62
CA GLN A 66 -24.39 8.45 -5.17
C GLN A 66 -25.14 9.69 -4.68
N ARG A 67 -26.49 9.68 -4.71
CA ARG A 67 -27.31 10.81 -4.19
C ARG A 67 -27.03 11.10 -2.72
N ASN A 68 -26.86 10.07 -1.90
CA ASN A 68 -26.54 10.23 -0.49
C ASN A 68 -25.12 10.77 -0.27
N LEU A 69 -24.14 10.25 -1.01
CA LEU A 69 -22.75 10.70 -0.93
C LEU A 69 -22.58 12.14 -1.43
N ARG A 70 -23.26 12.53 -2.51
CA ARG A 70 -23.24 13.93 -3.00
C ARG A 70 -23.81 14.92 -1.99
N LYS A 71 -24.80 14.52 -1.19
CA LYS A 71 -25.33 15.36 -0.12
C LYS A 71 -24.38 15.47 1.07
N ARG A 72 -23.71 14.37 1.45
CA ARG A 72 -22.89 14.31 2.66
C ARG A 72 -21.44 14.71 2.46
N CYS A 73 -20.89 14.40 1.30
CA CYS A 73 -19.47 14.51 0.98
C CYS A 73 -19.28 14.94 -0.50
N PRO A 74 -19.89 16.03 -0.98
CA PRO A 74 -19.82 16.42 -2.40
C PRO A 74 -18.38 16.58 -2.92
N GLN A 75 -17.47 17.01 -2.05
CA GLN A 75 -16.08 17.31 -2.40
C GLN A 75 -15.31 16.10 -2.96
N ILE A 76 -15.65 14.86 -2.58
CA ILE A 76 -14.92 13.66 -3.03
C ILE A 76 -15.02 13.43 -4.54
N PHE A 77 -16.09 13.90 -5.16
CA PHE A 77 -16.37 13.75 -6.59
C PHE A 77 -15.54 14.70 -7.46
N GLU A 78 -15.15 15.85 -6.90
CA GLU A 78 -14.37 16.87 -7.62
C GLU A 78 -12.89 16.84 -7.24
N GLN A 79 -12.59 16.62 -5.96
CA GLN A 79 -11.21 16.64 -5.47
C GLN A 79 -10.39 15.47 -6.03
N CYS A 80 -11.00 14.37 -6.49
CA CYS A 80 -10.26 13.26 -7.11
C CYS A 80 -9.50 13.65 -8.40
N LYS A 81 -9.79 14.83 -8.98
CA LYS A 81 -9.14 15.37 -10.18
C LYS A 81 -7.96 16.30 -9.90
N THR A 82 -7.83 16.75 -8.65
CA THR A 82 -6.89 17.81 -8.24
C THR A 82 -6.10 17.47 -6.98
N HIS A 83 -6.61 16.57 -6.14
CA HIS A 83 -6.01 16.17 -4.88
C HIS A 83 -5.48 14.73 -4.96
N LEU A 84 -4.25 14.52 -4.51
CA LEU A 84 -3.64 13.20 -4.47
C LEU A 84 -4.14 12.41 -3.25
N PRO A 85 -4.42 11.09 -3.40
CA PRO A 85 -4.49 10.20 -2.26
C PRO A 85 -3.09 10.01 -1.67
N ARG A 86 -3.01 9.63 -0.39
CA ARG A 86 -1.73 9.24 0.24
C ARG A 86 -1.45 7.74 0.18
N GLN A 87 -2.47 6.94 -0.10
CA GLN A 87 -2.46 5.49 0.06
C GLN A 87 -3.39 4.86 -1.00
N THR A 88 -3.14 3.59 -1.33
CA THR A 88 -4.06 2.81 -2.17
C THR A 88 -5.32 2.42 -1.39
N PRO A 89 -6.44 2.05 -2.04
CA PRO A 89 -7.65 1.60 -1.35
C PRO A 89 -7.38 0.49 -0.33
N TYR A 90 -6.57 -0.51 -0.69
CA TYR A 90 -6.23 -1.61 0.20
C TYR A 90 -5.33 -1.20 1.37
N SER A 91 -4.36 -0.30 1.13
CA SER A 91 -3.54 0.28 2.21
C SER A 91 -4.39 1.04 3.24
N ILE A 92 -5.46 1.70 2.79
CA ILE A 92 -6.41 2.41 3.67
C ILE A 92 -7.24 1.40 4.49
N LEU A 93 -7.71 0.32 3.85
CA LEU A 93 -8.38 -0.80 4.54
C LEU A 93 -7.48 -1.41 5.62
N LEU A 94 -6.21 -1.70 5.29
CA LEU A 94 -5.26 -2.25 6.25
C LEU A 94 -5.06 -1.35 7.47
N GLU A 95 -4.89 -0.04 7.24
CA GLU A 95 -4.75 0.95 8.31
C GLU A 95 -6.00 0.99 9.19
N PHE A 96 -7.20 1.02 8.57
CA PHE A 96 -8.46 0.97 9.29
C PHE A 96 -8.59 -0.28 10.17
N MET A 97 -8.35 -1.48 9.62
CA MET A 97 -8.49 -2.71 10.38
C MET A 97 -7.44 -2.82 11.49
N ALA A 98 -6.18 -2.42 11.22
CA ALA A 98 -5.11 -2.46 12.21
C ALA A 98 -5.37 -1.52 13.40
N GLU A 99 -5.97 -0.35 13.17
CA GLU A 99 -6.32 0.62 14.23
C GLU A 99 -7.53 0.19 15.06
N ASN A 100 -8.53 -0.46 14.47
CA ASN A 100 -9.84 -0.67 15.12
C ASN A 100 -10.05 -2.09 15.66
N ASP A 101 -9.36 -3.10 15.14
CA ASP A 101 -9.59 -4.50 15.54
C ASP A 101 -8.63 -4.96 16.67
N ASN A 102 -7.82 -4.05 17.23
CA ASN A 102 -6.93 -4.29 18.38
C ASN A 102 -6.00 -5.51 18.17
N VAL A 103 -5.46 -5.64 16.96
CA VAL A 103 -4.95 -6.93 16.47
C VAL A 103 -3.50 -7.15 16.87
N LYS A 104 -3.32 -7.63 18.10
CA LYS A 104 -2.02 -8.07 18.65
C LYS A 104 -1.55 -9.41 18.07
N ASP A 105 -2.46 -10.21 17.52
CA ASP A 105 -2.14 -11.48 16.89
C ASP A 105 -2.14 -11.38 15.35
N PRO A 106 -0.96 -11.37 14.69
CA PRO A 106 -0.90 -11.35 13.25
C PRO A 106 -1.60 -12.52 12.55
N GLN A 107 -1.71 -13.71 13.15
CA GLN A 107 -2.37 -14.84 12.47
C GLN A 107 -3.88 -14.60 12.32
N ASN A 108 -4.52 -14.11 13.38
CA ASN A 108 -5.91 -13.68 13.32
C ASN A 108 -6.10 -12.54 12.29
N PHE A 109 -5.20 -11.55 12.25
CA PHE A 109 -5.29 -10.45 11.27
C PHE A 109 -5.24 -10.95 9.82
N ILE A 110 -4.26 -11.80 9.52
CA ILE A 110 -4.09 -12.38 8.18
C ILE A 110 -5.31 -13.21 7.79
N SER A 111 -5.93 -13.92 8.74
CA SER A 111 -7.16 -14.68 8.53
C SER A 111 -8.38 -13.78 8.26
N GLN A 112 -8.49 -12.66 8.97
CA GLN A 112 -9.53 -11.65 8.70
C GLN A 112 -9.35 -11.03 7.31
N LEU A 113 -8.11 -10.68 6.94
CA LEU A 113 -7.79 -10.18 5.59
C LEU A 113 -8.08 -11.22 4.50
N ALA A 114 -7.84 -12.51 4.78
CA ALA A 114 -8.22 -13.58 3.86
C ALA A 114 -9.74 -13.60 3.61
N ASN A 115 -10.56 -13.37 4.64
CA ASN A 115 -12.01 -13.27 4.50
C ASN A 115 -12.44 -12.03 3.68
N VAL A 116 -11.77 -10.90 3.88
CA VAL A 116 -12.00 -9.69 3.09
C VAL A 116 -11.64 -9.93 1.63
N ASN A 117 -10.43 -10.44 1.34
CA ASN A 117 -10.04 -10.82 -0.02
C ASN A 117 -11.02 -11.83 -0.61
N SER A 118 -11.41 -12.86 0.13
CA SER A 118 -12.39 -13.83 -0.36
C SER A 118 -13.71 -13.18 -0.77
N SER A 119 -14.16 -12.16 -0.04
CA SER A 119 -15.37 -11.40 -0.38
C SER A 119 -15.18 -10.57 -1.64
N LEU A 120 -14.00 -9.96 -1.80
CA LEU A 120 -13.60 -9.22 -3.01
C LEU A 120 -13.40 -10.14 -4.23
N TRP A 121 -13.19 -11.45 -4.03
CA TRP A 121 -12.94 -12.42 -5.12
C TRP A 121 -14.17 -13.27 -5.47
N LYS A 122 -15.23 -13.26 -4.65
CA LYS A 122 -16.36 -14.21 -4.76
C LYS A 122 -17.43 -13.83 -5.79
N LYS A 123 -17.46 -12.60 -6.32
CA LYS A 123 -18.60 -12.12 -7.13
C LYS A 123 -18.55 -12.47 -8.62
N ASP A 124 -17.53 -13.18 -9.09
CA ASP A 124 -17.37 -13.53 -10.51
C ASP A 124 -17.17 -15.04 -10.74
N ARG A 125 -17.97 -15.87 -10.06
CA ARG A 125 -18.04 -17.33 -10.30
C ARG A 125 -19.22 -17.75 -11.18
N THR A 126 -20.02 -16.79 -11.66
CA THR A 126 -21.19 -17.05 -12.50
C THR A 126 -20.84 -17.38 -13.96
N ILE A 127 -19.58 -17.16 -14.35
CA ILE A 127 -19.05 -17.53 -15.65
C ILE A 127 -17.87 -18.46 -15.37
N GLY A 128 -17.81 -19.64 -16.00
CA GLY A 128 -16.79 -20.67 -15.75
C GLY A 128 -15.33 -20.29 -16.05
N SER A 129 -15.01 -18.99 -16.09
CA SER A 129 -13.66 -18.46 -16.16
C SER A 129 -13.01 -18.47 -14.77
N HIS A 130 -11.83 -19.06 -14.67
CA HIS A 130 -10.99 -18.91 -13.50
C HIS A 130 -10.52 -17.45 -13.38
N PRO A 131 -10.79 -16.76 -12.26
CA PRO A 131 -10.29 -15.41 -12.06
C PRO A 131 -8.76 -15.41 -12.08
N VAL A 132 -8.17 -14.55 -12.91
CA VAL A 132 -6.74 -14.33 -13.02
C VAL A 132 -6.37 -13.18 -12.07
N ALA A 133 -5.16 -13.17 -11.52
CA ALA A 133 -4.70 -12.14 -10.59
C ALA A 133 -4.79 -10.68 -11.11
N ASN A 134 -4.99 -10.48 -12.43
CA ASN A 134 -5.19 -9.17 -13.05
C ASN A 134 -6.65 -8.68 -13.04
N ASP A 135 -7.60 -9.48 -12.55
CA ASP A 135 -9.03 -9.16 -12.59
C ASP A 135 -9.46 -8.20 -11.45
N PHE A 136 -8.61 -8.04 -10.43
CA PHE A 136 -8.95 -7.25 -9.25
C PHE A 136 -7.98 -6.08 -9.04
N ALA A 137 -8.38 -4.90 -9.53
CA ALA A 137 -7.53 -3.72 -9.56
C ALA A 137 -7.18 -3.17 -8.17
N PHE A 138 -8.04 -3.36 -7.17
CA PHE A 138 -7.92 -2.74 -5.84
C PHE A 138 -7.74 -3.75 -4.69
N THR A 139 -7.44 -5.01 -5.01
CA THR A 139 -7.12 -6.04 -4.01
C THR A 139 -5.62 -6.26 -3.90
N ALA A 140 -5.13 -6.47 -2.68
CA ALA A 140 -3.74 -6.87 -2.49
C ALA A 140 -3.58 -8.37 -2.74
N SER A 141 -2.68 -8.73 -3.64
CA SER A 141 -2.25 -10.12 -3.83
C SER A 141 -1.15 -10.50 -2.84
N ILE A 142 -0.37 -9.53 -2.36
CA ILE A 142 0.67 -9.71 -1.35
C ILE A 142 0.36 -8.81 -0.15
N ILE A 143 0.48 -9.37 1.05
CA ILE A 143 0.49 -8.61 2.30
C ILE A 143 1.74 -8.96 3.08
N ALA A 144 2.23 -8.03 3.88
CA ALA A 144 3.35 -8.25 4.77
C ALA A 144 3.05 -7.67 6.14
N TYR A 145 3.68 -8.24 7.16
CA TYR A 145 3.80 -7.59 8.45
C TYR A 145 5.27 -7.53 8.86
N SER A 146 5.63 -6.42 9.49
CA SER A 146 6.92 -6.22 10.12
C SER A 146 6.69 -6.04 11.61
N CYS A 147 7.49 -6.72 12.44
CA CYS A 147 7.40 -6.61 13.89
C CYS A 147 8.76 -6.34 14.52
N TYR A 148 8.76 -5.61 15.62
CA TYR A 148 9.91 -5.38 16.49
C TYR A 148 9.71 -6.13 17.79
N LYS A 149 10.70 -6.94 18.18
CA LYS A 149 10.61 -7.83 19.33
C LYS A 149 11.55 -7.43 20.46
N ASP A 150 11.15 -7.78 21.66
CA ASP A 150 12.02 -7.72 22.82
C ASP A 150 13.14 -8.76 22.70
N ALA A 151 14.39 -8.33 22.89
CA ALA A 151 15.56 -9.17 22.69
C ALA A 151 15.65 -10.34 23.67
N THR A 152 15.12 -10.18 24.89
CA THR A 152 15.23 -11.16 25.97
C THR A 152 14.04 -12.13 25.97
N THR A 153 12.83 -11.62 25.80
CA THR A 153 11.58 -12.38 25.92
C THR A 153 11.02 -12.84 24.57
N ASN A 154 11.57 -12.34 23.46
CA ASN A 154 11.09 -12.60 22.09
C ASN A 154 9.61 -12.21 21.87
N ARG A 155 9.04 -11.39 22.76
CA ARG A 155 7.67 -10.88 22.65
C ARG A 155 7.60 -9.76 21.62
N ILE A 156 6.51 -9.71 20.85
CA ILE A 156 6.26 -8.65 19.89
C ILE A 156 5.92 -7.36 20.66
N LEU A 157 6.76 -6.34 20.50
CA LEU A 157 6.56 -5.01 21.09
C LEU A 157 5.75 -4.11 20.17
N LYS A 158 6.05 -4.17 18.87
CA LYS A 158 5.36 -3.41 17.82
C LYS A 158 5.15 -4.28 16.61
N ILE A 159 4.04 -4.06 15.91
CA ILE A 159 3.70 -4.70 14.65
C ILE A 159 3.10 -3.67 13.72
N ALA A 160 3.45 -3.76 12.44
CA ALA A 160 2.92 -2.92 11.40
C ALA A 160 2.68 -3.76 10.15
N TYR A 161 1.67 -3.38 9.38
CA TYR A 161 1.21 -4.10 8.21
C TYR A 161 1.44 -3.28 6.94
N GLY A 162 1.54 -3.96 5.81
CA GLY A 162 1.66 -3.37 4.48
C GLY A 162 1.09 -4.29 3.42
N SER A 163 0.79 -3.71 2.25
CA SER A 163 0.22 -4.41 1.09
C SER A 163 0.97 -4.13 -0.19
N SER A 164 0.87 -5.05 -1.15
CA SER A 164 1.21 -4.76 -2.53
C SER A 164 0.41 -3.56 -3.02
N MET A 165 1.00 -2.75 -3.89
CA MET A 165 0.32 -1.62 -4.52
C MET A 165 -0.93 -2.11 -5.26
N SER A 166 -2.08 -1.93 -4.62
CA SER A 166 -3.37 -2.46 -5.05
C SER A 166 -3.99 -1.50 -6.06
N CYS A 167 -3.34 -1.40 -7.21
CA CYS A 167 -3.78 -0.64 -8.38
C CYS A 167 -3.33 -1.37 -9.66
N LYS A 168 -4.17 -1.32 -10.70
CA LYS A 168 -3.89 -1.93 -12.01
C LYS A 168 -3.12 -0.97 -12.92
N GLY A 169 -2.20 -1.52 -13.70
CA GLY A 169 -1.39 -0.77 -14.67
C GLY A 169 -0.07 -0.21 -14.14
N LYS A 170 0.94 -0.15 -15.02
CA LYS A 170 2.31 0.29 -14.70
C LYS A 170 2.35 1.75 -14.23
N VAL A 171 1.65 2.65 -14.93
CA VAL A 171 1.69 4.09 -14.64
C VAL A 171 0.98 4.43 -13.32
N PRO A 172 -0.26 3.97 -13.05
CA PRO A 172 -0.89 4.16 -11.74
C PRO A 172 -0.03 3.62 -10.59
N ARG A 173 0.60 2.45 -10.79
CA ARG A 173 1.51 1.87 -9.80
C ARG A 173 2.72 2.75 -9.53
N LEU A 174 3.37 3.26 -10.57
CA LEU A 174 4.50 4.19 -10.40
C LEU A 174 4.07 5.47 -9.69
N ILE A 175 2.92 6.05 -10.05
CA ILE A 175 2.36 7.22 -9.36
C ILE A 175 2.20 6.94 -7.88
N MET A 176 1.57 5.82 -7.50
CA MET A 176 1.39 5.46 -6.09
C MET A 176 2.71 5.21 -5.36
N ILE A 177 3.71 4.61 -6.02
CA ILE A 177 5.05 4.45 -5.44
C ILE A 177 5.71 5.81 -5.19
N ARG A 178 5.62 6.76 -6.13
CA ARG A 178 6.19 8.11 -5.98
C ARG A 178 5.50 8.88 -4.86
N ILE A 179 4.17 8.84 -4.82
CA ILE A 179 3.38 9.42 -3.73
C ILE A 179 3.80 8.82 -2.38
N SER A 180 3.90 7.50 -2.29
CA SER A 180 4.30 6.85 -1.05
C SER A 180 5.71 7.25 -0.64
N ALA A 181 6.69 7.18 -1.54
CA ALA A 181 8.07 7.54 -1.25
C ALA A 181 8.23 9.00 -0.78
N LEU A 182 7.47 9.93 -1.35
CA LEU A 182 7.54 11.34 -1.01
C LEU A 182 6.78 11.70 0.28
N TYR A 183 5.64 11.05 0.54
CA TYR A 183 4.64 11.58 1.49
C TYR A 183 4.04 10.59 2.49
N LYS A 184 4.29 9.28 2.36
CA LYS A 184 3.75 8.27 3.29
C LYS A 184 4.84 7.41 3.92
N TRP A 185 5.86 7.05 3.16
CA TRP A 185 6.93 6.20 3.64
C TRP A 185 7.96 6.98 4.43
N ASP A 186 8.57 6.27 5.37
CA ASP A 186 9.71 6.74 6.10
C ASP A 186 10.88 7.00 5.14
N LYS A 187 11.58 8.13 5.31
CA LYS A 187 12.60 8.60 4.36
C LYS A 187 13.74 7.61 4.12
N ALA A 188 14.13 6.78 5.10
CA ALA A 188 15.16 5.77 4.86
C ALA A 188 14.65 4.66 3.94
N ILE A 189 13.38 4.30 4.06
CA ILE A 189 12.71 3.35 3.18
C ILE A 189 12.56 3.95 1.78
N SER A 190 12.14 5.22 1.69
CA SER A 190 12.05 5.94 0.41
C SER A 190 13.41 6.04 -0.28
N TYR A 191 14.47 6.36 0.46
CA TYR A 191 15.85 6.35 -0.02
C TYR A 191 16.24 5.00 -0.62
N ALA A 192 15.99 3.91 0.12
CA ALA A 192 16.31 2.56 -0.35
C ALA A 192 15.59 2.25 -1.68
N VAL A 193 14.29 2.55 -1.76
CA VAL A 193 13.49 2.34 -2.98
C VAL A 193 14.01 3.17 -4.15
N CYS A 194 14.48 4.41 -3.93
CA CYS A 194 14.99 5.27 -5.00
C CYS A 194 16.33 4.82 -5.57
N ARG A 195 17.21 4.23 -4.74
CA ARG A 195 18.55 3.76 -5.18
C ARG A 195 18.59 2.35 -5.76
N HIS A 196 17.43 1.78 -6.06
CA HIS A 196 17.27 0.38 -6.48
C HIS A 196 18.37 -0.12 -7.45
N ARG A 197 18.83 -1.37 -7.23
CA ARG A 197 19.89 -2.15 -7.94
C ARG A 197 21.34 -1.88 -7.56
N ASN A 198 21.70 -0.67 -7.14
CA ASN A 198 23.09 -0.30 -6.86
C ASN A 198 23.21 0.38 -5.49
N SER A 199 22.51 -0.14 -4.46
CA SER A 199 22.59 0.41 -3.12
C SER A 199 22.91 -0.66 -2.09
N PRO A 200 23.76 -0.36 -1.12
CA PRO A 200 23.76 -1.04 0.16
C PRO A 200 22.35 -1.02 0.79
N ALA A 201 22.01 -2.13 1.44
CA ALA A 201 20.71 -2.34 2.05
C ALA A 201 20.55 -1.51 3.33
N ILE A 202 19.29 -1.18 3.66
CA ILE A 202 18.95 -0.73 5.01
C ILE A 202 19.11 -1.93 5.96
N MET A 203 19.87 -1.71 7.03
CA MET A 203 20.13 -2.69 8.07
C MET A 203 19.13 -2.51 9.19
N PHE A 204 18.51 -3.61 9.61
CA PHE A 204 17.70 -3.66 10.81
C PHE A 204 18.38 -4.49 11.89
N PRO A 205 18.17 -4.15 13.18
CA PRO A 205 18.65 -4.97 14.26
C PRO A 205 17.85 -6.29 14.30
N ASN A 206 18.46 -7.35 14.86
CA ASN A 206 17.95 -8.73 14.82
C ASN A 206 16.55 -8.95 15.42
N GLN A 207 16.09 -7.98 16.21
CA GLN A 207 14.76 -7.91 16.79
C GLN A 207 13.67 -7.62 15.75
N VAL A 208 14.02 -7.14 14.56
CA VAL A 208 13.07 -6.86 13.48
C VAL A 208 12.84 -8.11 12.64
N GLN A 209 11.57 -8.49 12.49
CA GLN A 209 11.17 -9.58 11.61
C GLN A 209 10.10 -9.11 10.64
N CYS A 210 10.33 -9.35 9.35
CA CYS A 210 9.35 -9.18 8.28
C CYS A 210 8.81 -10.56 7.87
N LYS A 211 7.51 -10.67 7.61
CA LYS A 211 6.90 -11.86 7.00
C LYS A 211 5.94 -11.45 5.90
N THR A 212 6.02 -12.18 4.79
CA THR A 212 5.24 -11.90 3.57
C THR A 212 4.30 -13.05 3.26
N PHE A 213 3.12 -12.72 2.74
CA PHE A 213 2.06 -13.66 2.42
C PHE A 213 1.46 -13.36 1.06
N SER A 214 1.23 -14.40 0.26
CA SER A 214 0.54 -14.33 -1.03
C SER A 214 -0.85 -14.88 -0.90
N PHE A 215 -1.84 -14.20 -1.48
CA PHE A 215 -3.21 -14.70 -1.54
C PHE A 215 -3.31 -15.86 -2.55
N GLU A 216 -3.81 -17.01 -2.10
CA GLU A 216 -4.15 -18.15 -2.93
C GLU A 216 -5.66 -18.16 -3.21
N ALA A 217 -6.05 -17.64 -4.38
CA ALA A 217 -7.45 -17.50 -4.79
C ALA A 217 -8.28 -18.78 -4.66
N GLN A 218 -7.70 -19.92 -5.07
CA GLN A 218 -8.35 -21.23 -5.04
C GLN A 218 -8.71 -21.66 -3.61
N LYS A 219 -7.81 -21.39 -2.65
CA LYS A 219 -8.00 -21.73 -1.24
C LYS A 219 -8.64 -20.60 -0.43
N CYS A 220 -8.81 -19.42 -1.04
CA CYS A 220 -9.37 -18.25 -0.39
C CYS A 220 -8.59 -17.90 0.90
N ASN A 221 -7.26 -18.06 0.88
CA ASN A 221 -6.40 -17.86 2.05
C ASN A 221 -5.04 -17.27 1.67
N PHE A 222 -4.37 -16.64 2.62
CA PHE A 222 -3.00 -16.18 2.50
C PHE A 222 -2.02 -17.29 2.88
N LYS A 223 -1.08 -17.60 1.99
CA LYS A 223 0.04 -18.51 2.26
C LYS A 223 1.31 -17.70 2.47
N ARG A 224 2.07 -18.04 3.52
CA ARG A 224 3.40 -17.47 3.76
C ARG A 224 4.34 -17.81 2.60
N ILE A 225 5.07 -16.80 2.12
CA ILE A 225 6.09 -16.93 1.09
C ILE A 225 7.40 -16.27 1.56
N PRO A 226 8.56 -16.64 0.98
CA PRO A 226 9.80 -15.90 1.20
C PRO A 226 9.67 -14.43 0.77
N SER A 227 10.51 -13.57 1.33
CA SER A 227 10.70 -12.20 0.85
C SER A 227 11.08 -12.18 -0.63
N CYS A 228 10.64 -11.15 -1.35
CA CYS A 228 10.98 -11.06 -2.76
C CYS A 228 12.45 -10.61 -2.92
N THR A 229 13.08 -11.01 -4.03
CA THR A 229 14.52 -10.73 -4.27
C THR A 229 14.85 -9.24 -4.24
N ASP A 230 13.90 -8.38 -4.60
CA ASP A 230 14.11 -6.93 -4.55
C ASP A 230 14.03 -6.39 -3.12
N CYS A 231 13.13 -6.92 -2.27
CA CYS A 231 13.06 -6.53 -0.87
C CYS A 231 14.29 -7.04 -0.09
N GLU A 232 14.83 -8.22 -0.42
CA GLU A 232 16.08 -8.72 0.16
C GLU A 232 17.30 -7.84 -0.19
N LYS A 233 17.30 -7.19 -1.36
CA LYS A 233 18.34 -6.22 -1.73
C LYS A 233 18.17 -4.88 -1.02
N LEU A 234 16.93 -4.51 -0.69
CA LEU A 234 16.61 -3.25 -0.04
C LEU A 234 16.81 -3.32 1.48
N PHE A 235 16.53 -4.48 2.07
CA PHE A 235 16.49 -4.70 3.51
C PHE A 235 17.32 -5.93 3.85
N LYS A 236 18.39 -5.73 4.61
CA LYS A 236 19.20 -6.84 5.11
C LYS A 236 18.73 -7.15 6.53
N ASN A 237 18.08 -8.30 6.66
CA ASN A 237 17.76 -8.90 7.95
C ASN A 237 18.77 -10.02 8.18
N GLU A 238 19.47 -10.04 9.33
CA GLU A 238 20.48 -11.08 9.59
C GLU A 238 19.87 -12.48 9.80
N GLN A 239 18.54 -12.57 9.99
CA GLN A 239 17.84 -13.85 10.05
C GLN A 239 17.21 -14.18 8.69
N PRO A 240 17.84 -15.05 7.87
CA PRO A 240 17.23 -15.52 6.64
C PRO A 240 15.92 -16.25 6.92
N ASP A 241 14.89 -16.04 6.10
CA ASP A 241 13.66 -16.83 6.19
C ASP A 241 13.99 -18.30 5.87
N PRO A 242 13.67 -19.27 6.76
CA PRO A 242 13.94 -20.69 6.53
C PRO A 242 13.14 -21.30 5.36
N LEU A 243 12.20 -20.56 4.76
CA LEU A 243 11.49 -21.00 3.55
C LEU A 243 12.42 -20.92 2.31
N SER A 244 12.66 -22.07 1.67
CA SER A 244 13.75 -22.32 0.72
C SER A 244 13.82 -21.40 -0.51
N ILE A 245 15.06 -21.29 -1.02
CA ILE A 245 15.56 -20.47 -2.13
C ILE A 245 14.90 -20.81 -3.50
N THR A 246 14.20 -21.94 -3.60
CA THR A 246 13.81 -22.56 -4.87
C THR A 246 12.62 -21.93 -5.58
N ASP A 247 11.82 -21.09 -4.90
CA ASP A 247 10.62 -20.43 -5.47
C ASP A 247 10.64 -18.90 -5.32
N LYS A 248 11.82 -18.27 -5.34
CA LYS A 248 11.91 -16.80 -5.29
C LYS A 248 11.35 -16.17 -6.56
N LYS A 249 10.10 -15.70 -6.51
CA LYS A 249 9.51 -14.91 -7.60
C LYS A 249 10.20 -13.55 -7.68
N ILE A 250 10.71 -13.23 -8.88
CA ILE A 250 11.18 -11.89 -9.21
C ILE A 250 9.96 -10.96 -9.18
N CYS A 251 9.93 -10.03 -8.23
CA CYS A 251 8.86 -9.06 -8.16
C CYS A 251 9.23 -7.82 -9.00
N LEU A 252 8.97 -7.89 -10.30
CA LEU A 252 9.04 -6.71 -11.15
C LEU A 252 7.94 -5.73 -10.71
N TYR A 253 8.29 -4.83 -9.80
CA TYR A 253 7.50 -3.66 -9.40
C TYR A 253 6.11 -4.04 -8.88
N GLY A 254 5.95 -4.47 -7.62
CA GLY A 254 4.58 -4.68 -7.12
C GLY A 254 4.37 -5.20 -5.70
N SER A 255 5.30 -5.93 -5.10
CA SER A 255 5.09 -6.53 -3.77
C SER A 255 5.56 -5.63 -2.63
N LEU A 256 5.66 -4.31 -2.82
CA LEU A 256 6.15 -3.31 -1.85
C LEU A 256 5.33 -3.26 -0.53
N ALA A 257 4.57 -4.31 -0.23
CA ALA A 257 4.05 -4.70 1.07
C ALA A 257 5.13 -4.70 2.14
N GLU A 258 6.32 -5.27 1.88
CA GLU A 258 7.42 -5.26 2.85
C GLU A 258 7.86 -3.82 3.11
N THR A 259 8.09 -3.04 2.05
CA THR A 259 8.41 -1.60 2.13
C THR A 259 7.37 -0.82 2.94
N GLU A 260 6.08 -0.99 2.67
CA GLU A 260 5.01 -0.34 3.43
C GLU A 260 4.99 -0.79 4.89
N SER A 261 5.11 -2.09 5.15
CA SER A 261 5.07 -2.64 6.51
C SER A 261 6.26 -2.18 7.37
N VAL A 262 7.48 -2.21 6.81
CA VAL A 262 8.70 -1.77 7.49
C VAL A 262 8.66 -0.27 7.71
N SER A 263 8.24 0.50 6.71
CA SER A 263 8.04 1.94 6.86
C SER A 263 7.07 2.26 7.99
N ASN A 264 5.92 1.58 8.03
CA ASN A 264 4.94 1.77 9.10
C ASN A 264 5.52 1.36 10.47
N LEU A 265 6.35 0.32 10.53
CA LEU A 265 7.04 -0.09 11.76
C LEU A 265 7.97 1.01 12.27
N LEU A 266 8.80 1.59 11.40
CA LEU A 266 9.71 2.69 11.78
C LEU A 266 8.94 3.92 12.25
N MET A 267 7.85 4.28 11.58
CA MET A 267 7.02 5.42 12.00
C MET A 267 6.37 5.21 13.38
N CYS A 268 6.07 3.97 13.78
CA CYS A 268 5.46 3.67 15.08
C CYS A 268 6.47 3.30 16.18
N CYS A 269 7.77 3.27 15.86
CA CYS A 269 8.84 2.91 16.79
C CYS A 269 10.04 3.88 16.62
N PRO A 270 10.02 5.04 17.31
CA PRO A 270 11.08 6.05 17.19
C PRO A 270 12.48 5.54 17.52
N ASP A 271 12.61 4.66 18.52
CA ASP A 271 13.90 4.09 18.91
C ASP A 271 14.52 3.29 17.75
N LEU A 272 13.72 2.39 17.15
CA LEU A 272 14.14 1.61 15.99
C LEU A 272 14.44 2.52 14.78
N ARG A 273 13.61 3.54 14.56
CA ARG A 273 13.79 4.53 13.49
C ARG A 273 15.10 5.28 13.58
N ASN A 274 15.53 5.64 14.80
CA ASN A 274 16.77 6.36 15.03
C ASN A 274 18.01 5.45 14.90
N THR A 275 17.86 4.14 15.16
CA THR A 275 18.95 3.15 14.98
C THR A 275 19.07 2.61 13.55
N THR A 276 18.24 3.07 12.62
CA THR A 276 18.25 2.59 11.23
C THR A 276 19.49 3.11 10.50
N VAL A 277 20.27 2.21 9.90
CA VAL A 277 21.48 2.55 9.15
C VAL A 277 21.46 1.90 7.76
N SER A 278 22.27 2.43 6.83
CA SER A 278 22.49 1.86 5.50
C SER A 278 23.94 1.42 5.40
N GLU A 279 24.23 0.28 4.77
CA GLU A 279 25.62 -0.04 4.39
C GLU A 279 26.16 1.09 3.44
N GLN A 280 27.47 1.16 3.21
CA GLN A 280 28.10 1.97 2.16
C GLN A 280 28.74 1.06 1.10
N PHE A 281 28.95 1.55 -0.12
CA PHE A 281 29.60 0.80 -1.21
C PHE A 281 31.04 0.39 -0.89
N ASP A 282 31.76 1.21 -0.12
CA ASP A 282 33.19 1.06 0.16
C ASP A 282 33.50 0.49 1.55
N ASN A 283 32.52 -0.09 2.26
CA ASN A 283 32.69 -0.67 3.62
C ASN A 283 33.27 0.29 4.68
N GLN A 284 33.37 1.59 4.40
CA GLN A 284 33.83 2.60 5.35
C GLN A 284 32.63 3.19 6.09
N ASN A 285 32.26 2.54 7.19
CA ASN A 285 31.17 2.90 8.12
C ASN A 285 29.75 2.94 7.52
N PRO A 286 28.74 2.38 8.22
CA PRO A 286 27.36 2.50 7.78
C PRO A 286 26.90 3.96 7.86
N MET A 287 26.10 4.40 6.89
CA MET A 287 25.47 5.73 6.94
C MET A 287 24.41 5.75 8.02
N ASN A 288 24.47 6.79 8.85
CA ASN A 288 23.48 7.02 9.87
C ASN A 288 22.18 7.59 9.26
N ARG A 289 21.16 7.72 10.12
CA ARG A 289 19.84 8.19 9.73
C ARG A 289 19.85 9.59 9.09
N GLU A 290 20.59 10.52 9.66
CA GLU A 290 20.61 11.92 9.22
C GLU A 290 21.22 12.05 7.82
N GLU A 291 22.30 11.31 7.55
CA GLU A 291 22.93 11.23 6.24
C GLU A 291 21.97 10.67 5.19
N ILE A 292 21.25 9.59 5.52
CA ILE A 292 20.24 9.00 4.63
C ILE A 292 19.13 10.01 4.30
N GLU A 293 18.60 10.70 5.31
CA GLU A 293 17.55 11.71 5.09
C GLU A 293 18.06 12.91 4.28
N HIS A 294 19.29 13.36 4.55
CA HIS A 294 19.91 14.45 3.84
C HIS A 294 20.07 14.10 2.35
N ILE A 295 20.62 12.92 2.04
CA ILE A 295 20.79 12.45 0.67
C ILE A 295 19.43 12.30 -0.03
N PHE A 296 18.43 11.72 0.62
CA PHE A 296 17.09 11.63 0.06
C PHE A 296 16.54 13.01 -0.34
N THR A 297 16.62 13.97 0.59
CA THR A 297 16.07 15.31 0.42
C THR A 297 16.80 16.08 -0.69
N THR A 298 18.12 15.97 -0.75
CA THR A 298 18.96 16.77 -1.66
C THR A 298 19.13 16.17 -3.05
N GLN A 299 19.14 14.84 -3.17
CA GLN A 299 19.46 14.16 -4.43
C GLN A 299 18.23 13.53 -5.10
N TYR A 300 17.29 12.97 -4.32
CA TYR A 300 16.20 12.16 -4.87
C TYR A 300 14.86 12.87 -4.89
N GLN A 301 14.56 13.70 -3.89
CA GLN A 301 13.23 14.28 -3.71
C GLN A 301 12.76 15.09 -4.93
N GLN A 302 13.62 15.97 -5.48
CA GLN A 302 13.25 16.79 -6.64
C GLN A 302 13.05 15.95 -7.91
N GLN A 303 13.86 14.90 -8.11
CA GLN A 303 13.68 13.96 -9.21
C GLN A 303 12.31 13.26 -9.09
N LEU A 304 11.97 12.74 -7.91
CA LEU A 304 10.68 12.09 -7.68
C LEU A 304 9.48 13.02 -7.91
N ILE A 305 9.60 14.29 -7.48
CA ILE A 305 8.57 15.31 -7.72
C ILE A 305 8.40 15.53 -9.22
N SER A 306 9.49 15.71 -9.96
CA SER A 306 9.47 15.87 -11.43
C SER A 306 8.86 14.66 -12.14
N GLU A 307 9.27 13.44 -11.76
CA GLU A 307 8.71 12.20 -12.29
C GLU A 307 7.22 12.07 -11.99
N LEU A 308 6.78 12.38 -10.76
CA LEU A 308 5.37 12.35 -10.37
C LEU A 308 4.55 13.34 -11.21
N ARG A 309 5.04 14.58 -11.37
CA ARG A 309 4.39 15.61 -12.22
C ARG A 309 4.25 15.10 -13.65
N SER A 310 5.32 14.55 -14.23
CA SER A 310 5.31 13.99 -15.59
C SER A 310 4.30 12.85 -15.74
N LEU A 311 4.27 11.90 -14.80
CA LEU A 311 3.33 10.78 -14.82
C LEU A 311 1.87 11.24 -14.69
N LEU A 312 1.59 12.21 -13.80
CA LEU A 312 0.24 12.77 -13.62
C LEU A 312 -0.23 13.55 -14.85
N ASN A 313 0.64 14.39 -15.43
CA ASN A 313 0.35 15.11 -16.68
C ASN A 313 0.06 14.14 -17.83
N SER A 314 0.77 13.00 -17.90
CA SER A 314 0.50 11.97 -18.91
C SER A 314 -0.88 11.30 -18.77
N ARG A 315 -1.57 11.53 -17.64
CA ARG A 315 -2.88 10.99 -17.27
C ARG A 315 -3.96 12.07 -17.12
N ASP A 316 -3.73 13.24 -17.68
CA ASP A 316 -4.71 14.33 -17.73
C ASP A 316 -5.16 14.78 -16.32
N PHE A 317 -4.31 14.56 -15.31
CA PHE A 317 -4.53 15.01 -13.93
C PHE A 317 -4.08 16.46 -13.77
N THR A 318 -4.87 17.27 -13.08
CA THR A 318 -4.54 18.69 -12.86
C THR A 318 -3.49 18.82 -11.76
N VAL A 319 -2.26 19.12 -12.15
CA VAL A 319 -1.15 19.34 -11.21
C VAL A 319 -1.10 20.82 -10.80
N PRO A 320 -1.10 21.15 -9.50
CA PRO A 320 -0.97 22.54 -9.04
C PRO A 320 0.44 23.09 -9.33
N GLU A 321 0.55 24.39 -9.62
CA GLU A 321 1.84 25.06 -9.87
C GLU A 321 2.75 25.05 -8.62
N GLY A 322 2.15 25.10 -7.43
CA GLY A 322 2.81 25.11 -6.12
C GLY A 322 2.81 23.76 -5.39
N GLU A 323 2.41 23.79 -4.10
CA GLU A 323 2.36 22.59 -3.25
C GLU A 323 1.30 21.59 -3.71
N TRP A 324 1.59 20.31 -3.48
CA TRP A 324 0.64 19.24 -3.76
C TRP A 324 -0.59 19.36 -2.86
N LEU A 325 -1.76 19.37 -3.49
CA LEU A 325 -3.01 19.23 -2.78
C LEU A 325 -3.20 17.76 -2.44
N PHE A 326 -3.22 17.42 -1.16
CA PHE A 326 -3.58 16.08 -0.71
C PHE A 326 -5.00 16.06 -0.21
N TYR A 327 -5.71 14.98 -0.49
CA TYR A 327 -7.04 14.81 0.06
C TYR A 327 -6.97 14.72 1.58
N ASN A 328 -7.77 15.57 2.24
CA ASN A 328 -7.94 15.57 3.68
C ASN A 328 -9.41 15.25 4.00
N PRO A 329 -9.71 14.11 4.65
CA PRO A 329 -11.09 13.71 4.94
C PRO A 329 -11.77 14.50 6.07
N VAL A 330 -11.04 15.40 6.75
CA VAL A 330 -11.51 16.23 7.88
C VAL A 330 -12.64 17.16 7.45
#